data_AF-A0A259NEE2-F1
#
_entry.id   AF-A0A259NEE2-F1
#
_cell.length_a   1.000
_cell.length_b   1.000
_cell.length_c   1.000
_cell.angle_alpha   90.00
_cell.angle_beta   90.00
_cell.angle_gamma   90.00
#
_symmetry.space_group_name_H-M   'P 1'
#
loop_
_entity.id
_entity.type
_entity.pdbx_description
1 polymer ?
#
loop_
_entity_poly.entity_id
_entity_poly.type
_entity_poly.pdbx_seq_one_letter_code
_entity_poly.pdbx_strand_id
1 'polypeptide(L)'
;MNTQHAIQTKPSQQRFWVQDKTRLCRITMCAEYADEAVRDGFREVTLDEQEAFREATHAAMENGWKPGSRKPFESFLPANLEQPQAAEH
;
A
#
# COMPACT_ATOMS: atom_id res chain seq x y z
N MET A 1 25.24 -37.76 5.90
CA MET A 1 24.31 -37.50 4.76
C MET A 1 22.92 -37.87 5.29
N ASN A 2 21.91 -37.02 5.45
CA ASN A 2 21.49 -35.83 4.72
C ASN A 2 20.85 -34.83 5.68
N THR A 3 21.16 -33.57 5.42
CA THR A 3 20.76 -32.35 6.09
C THR A 3 19.26 -32.13 5.88
N GLN A 4 18.42 -32.27 6.92
CA GLN A 4 17.09 -31.68 6.93
C GLN A 4 17.28 -30.17 7.10
N HIS A 5 17.49 -29.47 5.99
CA HIS A 5 17.24 -28.03 5.97
C HIS A 5 15.76 -27.87 6.29
N ALA A 6 15.48 -27.36 7.49
CA ALA A 6 14.22 -26.68 7.74
C ALA A 6 13.94 -25.83 6.50
N ILE A 7 12.78 -26.07 5.87
CA ILE A 7 12.23 -25.11 4.92
C ILE A 7 11.94 -23.88 5.80
N GLN A 8 12.97 -23.07 6.03
CA GLN A 8 12.78 -21.65 6.31
C GLN A 8 12.05 -21.20 5.06
N THR A 9 10.73 -21.14 5.15
CA THR A 9 9.96 -20.15 4.40
C THR A 9 10.69 -18.85 4.68
N LYS A 10 11.64 -18.50 3.80
CA LYS A 10 12.21 -17.16 3.77
C LYS A 10 10.99 -16.26 3.84
N PRO A 11 10.88 -15.33 4.80
CA PRO A 11 9.80 -14.36 4.72
C PRO A 11 9.91 -13.80 3.31
N SER A 12 8.84 -13.90 2.53
CA SER A 12 8.82 -13.32 1.18
C SER A 12 9.33 -11.90 1.37
N GLN A 13 10.56 -11.60 0.90
CA GLN A 13 11.24 -10.31 1.15
C GLN A 13 10.57 -9.16 0.39
N GLN A 14 9.34 -9.38 -0.06
CA GLN A 14 8.49 -8.44 -0.74
C GLN A 14 7.98 -7.45 0.30
N ARG A 15 8.42 -6.21 0.13
CA ARG A 15 7.97 -5.06 0.90
C ARG A 15 6.97 -4.30 0.05
N PHE A 16 5.83 -3.96 0.62
CA PHE A 16 4.77 -3.23 -0.07
C PHE A 16 4.84 -1.76 0.34
N TRP A 17 4.70 -0.88 -0.63
CA TRP A 17 4.91 0.55 -0.44
C TRP A 17 3.77 1.32 -1.08
N VAL A 18 3.26 2.33 -0.40
CA VAL A 18 2.20 3.21 -0.89
C VAL A 18 2.59 4.66 -0.72
N GLN A 19 2.16 5.52 -1.66
CA GLN A 19 2.34 6.97 -1.58
C GLN A 19 0.97 7.63 -1.56
N ASP A 20 0.52 8.07 -0.38
CA ASP A 20 -0.82 8.64 -0.19
C ASP A 20 -1.12 9.83 -1.11
N LYS A 21 -0.12 10.68 -1.39
CA LYS A 21 -0.30 11.89 -2.20
C LYS A 21 -0.66 11.60 -3.66
N THR A 22 -0.02 10.60 -4.25
CA THR A 22 -0.20 10.23 -5.68
C THR A 22 -1.08 9.00 -5.85
N ARG A 23 -1.40 8.33 -4.74
CA ARG A 23 -2.06 7.04 -4.67
C ARG A 23 -1.35 5.95 -5.48
N LEU A 24 -0.01 5.99 -5.51
CA LEU A 24 0.81 4.97 -6.16
C LEU A 24 1.12 3.82 -5.20
N CYS A 25 1.08 2.59 -5.72
CA CYS A 25 1.53 1.38 -5.04
C CYS A 25 2.80 0.84 -5.72
N ARG A 26 3.78 0.43 -4.93
CA ARG A 26 5.03 -0.18 -5.39
C ARG A 26 5.33 -1.44 -4.57
N ILE A 27 5.94 -2.44 -5.20
CA ILE A 27 6.43 -3.65 -4.55
C ILE A 27 7.93 -3.71 -4.81
N THR A 28 8.73 -3.90 -3.76
CA THR A 28 10.19 -4.06 -3.88
C THR A 28 10.61 -5.40 -3.28
N MET A 29 11.66 -6.00 -3.84
CA MET A 29 12.18 -7.30 -3.39
C MET A 29 13.49 -7.19 -2.60
N CYS A 30 14.07 -5.98 -2.45
CA CYS A 30 15.37 -5.75 -1.81
C CYS A 30 15.36 -4.49 -0.93
N ALA A 31 16.14 -4.53 0.17
CA ALA A 31 16.28 -3.43 1.11
C ALA A 31 16.90 -2.16 0.50
N GLU A 32 17.75 -2.29 -0.53
CA GLU A 32 18.38 -1.16 -1.21
C GLU A 32 17.38 -0.16 -1.80
N TYR A 33 16.23 -0.67 -2.29
CA TYR A 33 15.16 0.16 -2.86
C TYR A 33 14.18 0.68 -1.79
N ALA A 34 14.33 0.27 -0.53
CA ALA A 34 13.47 0.73 0.56
C ALA A 34 13.79 2.18 0.94
N ASP A 35 15.08 2.52 1.05
CA ASP A 35 15.52 3.89 1.30
C ASP A 35 15.11 4.83 0.18
N GLU A 36 15.19 4.40 -1.08
CA GLU A 36 14.68 5.17 -2.22
C GLU A 36 13.17 5.39 -2.12
N ALA A 37 12.39 4.34 -1.81
CA ALA A 37 10.95 4.46 -1.65
C ALA A 37 10.58 5.47 -0.54
N VAL A 38 11.25 5.42 0.60
CA VAL A 38 11.05 6.38 1.70
C VAL A 38 11.40 7.81 1.26
N ARG A 39 12.51 7.99 0.54
CA ARG A 39 12.93 9.31 0.01
C ARG A 39 11.94 9.88 -1.00
N ASP A 40 11.35 9.04 -1.83
CA ASP A 40 10.25 9.41 -2.71
C ASP A 40 8.95 9.69 -1.95
N GLY A 41 8.88 9.40 -0.64
CA GLY A 41 7.71 9.64 0.20
C GLY A 41 6.70 8.49 0.18
N PHE A 42 7.13 7.29 -0.16
CA PHE A 42 6.36 6.08 0.05
C PHE A 42 6.50 5.59 1.50
N ARG A 43 5.40 5.06 2.04
CA ARG A 43 5.34 4.37 3.33
C ARG A 43 5.28 2.86 3.11
N GLU A 44 6.03 2.11 3.90
CA GLU A 44 5.87 0.66 3.95
C GLU A 44 4.54 0.26 4.58
N VAL A 45 3.87 -0.70 3.97
CA VAL A 45 2.59 -1.26 4.41
C VAL A 45 2.60 -2.78 4.33
N THR A 46 1.64 -3.39 5.01
CA THR A 46 1.32 -4.82 4.82
C THR A 46 0.62 -5.06 3.49
N LEU A 47 0.50 -6.34 3.10
CA LEU A 47 -0.22 -6.73 1.89
C LEU A 47 -1.70 -6.30 1.94
N ASP A 48 -2.37 -6.54 3.07
CA ASP A 48 -3.77 -6.16 3.30
C ASP A 48 -3.98 -4.64 3.15
N GLU A 49 -3.13 -3.85 3.79
CA GLU A 49 -3.14 -2.39 3.64
C GLU A 49 -2.90 -1.95 2.18
N GLN A 50 -2.02 -2.64 1.45
CA GLN A 50 -1.78 -2.35 0.03
C GLN A 50 -3.02 -2.66 -0.82
N GLU A 51 -3.67 -3.80 -0.60
CA GLU A 51 -4.88 -4.21 -1.30
C GLU A 51 -6.02 -3.21 -1.03
N ALA A 52 -6.28 -2.89 0.23
CA ALA A 52 -7.27 -1.88 0.61
C ALA A 52 -6.98 -0.52 -0.02
N PHE A 53 -5.70 -0.11 -0.08
CA PHE A 53 -5.29 1.13 -0.73
C PHE A 53 -5.56 1.10 -2.24
N ARG A 54 -5.28 -0.03 -2.91
CA ARG A 54 -5.54 -0.21 -4.35
C ARG A 54 -7.04 -0.17 -4.63
N GLU A 55 -7.85 -0.87 -3.84
CA GLU A 55 -9.31 -0.87 -3.98
C GLU A 55 -9.90 0.52 -3.80
N ALA A 56 -9.52 1.23 -2.72
CA ALA A 56 -9.96 2.60 -2.47
C ALA A 56 -9.54 3.55 -3.61
N THR A 57 -8.33 3.37 -4.14
CA THR A 57 -7.83 4.18 -5.25
C THR A 57 -8.58 3.88 -6.55
N HIS A 58 -8.85 2.61 -6.84
CA HIS A 58 -9.65 2.20 -7.99
C HIS A 58 -11.06 2.77 -7.92
N ALA A 59 -11.73 2.61 -6.78
CA ALA A 59 -13.06 3.16 -6.55
C ALA A 59 -13.09 4.69 -6.73
N ALA A 60 -12.08 5.40 -6.21
CA ALA A 60 -11.97 6.84 -6.42
C ALA A 60 -11.79 7.20 -7.90
N MET A 61 -10.95 6.46 -8.66
CA MET A 61 -10.77 6.68 -10.09
C MET A 61 -12.06 6.44 -10.88
N GLU A 62 -12.84 5.41 -10.54
CA GLU A 62 -14.16 5.14 -11.12
C GLU A 62 -15.15 6.28 -10.84
N ASN A 63 -15.02 6.93 -9.67
CA ASN A 63 -15.77 8.14 -9.32
C ASN A 63 -15.20 9.44 -9.93
N GLY A 64 -14.17 9.33 -10.79
CA GLY A 64 -13.59 10.45 -11.53
C GLY A 64 -12.40 11.13 -10.86
N TRP A 65 -11.83 10.54 -9.82
CA TRP A 65 -10.57 11.02 -9.24
C TRP A 65 -9.41 10.82 -10.21
N LYS A 66 -8.48 11.78 -10.22
CA LYS A 66 -7.23 11.70 -10.98
C LYS A 66 -6.07 12.18 -10.10
N PRO A 67 -4.87 11.61 -10.26
CA PRO A 67 -3.67 12.13 -9.61
C PRO A 67 -3.49 13.62 -9.95
N GLY A 68 -3.36 14.48 -8.93
CA GLY A 68 -3.29 15.93 -9.09
C GLY A 68 -4.64 16.63 -9.27
N SER A 69 -5.77 15.95 -9.02
CA SER A 69 -7.10 16.59 -8.95
C SER A 69 -7.12 17.71 -7.92
N ARG A 70 -7.89 18.78 -8.20
CA ARG A 70 -8.07 19.92 -7.28
C ARG A 70 -8.88 19.58 -6.04
N LYS A 71 -9.72 18.54 -6.12
CA LYS A 71 -10.55 18.08 -5.01
C LYS A 71 -9.79 17.00 -4.22
N PRO A 72 -9.96 16.93 -2.89
CA PRO A 72 -9.31 15.93 -2.07
C PRO A 72 -9.78 14.52 -2.47
N PHE A 73 -8.88 13.54 -2.34
CA PHE A 73 -9.13 12.14 -2.69
C PHE A 73 -10.39 11.58 -1.99
N GLU A 74 -10.56 11.91 -0.72
CA GLU A 74 -11.70 11.46 0.11
C GLU A 74 -13.05 11.86 -0.47
N SER A 75 -13.14 12.96 -1.22
CA SER A 75 -14.39 13.38 -1.89
C SER A 75 -14.82 12.47 -3.04
N PHE A 76 -13.96 11.56 -3.47
CA PHE A 76 -14.24 10.58 -4.53
C PHE A 76 -14.35 9.16 -4.00
N LEU A 77 -14.06 8.95 -2.71
CA LEU A 77 -14.32 7.65 -2.10
C LEU A 77 -15.83 7.43 -1.98
N PRO A 78 -16.33 6.22 -2.26
CA PRO A 78 -17.71 5.91 -2.00
C PRO A 78 -17.97 5.98 -0.48
N ALA A 79 -19.14 6.47 -0.08
CA ALA A 79 -19.50 6.64 1.33
C ALA A 79 -19.46 5.35 2.17
N ASN A 80 -19.36 4.18 1.53
CA ASN A 80 -19.23 2.87 2.16
C ASN A 80 -17.78 2.44 2.46
N LEU A 81 -16.78 3.17 1.98
CA LEU A 81 -15.39 3.04 2.44
C LEU A 81 -15.23 3.93 3.68
N GLU A 82 -16.07 3.71 4.69
CA GLU A 82 -15.83 4.27 6.01
C GLU A 82 -14.45 3.79 6.45
N GLN A 83 -13.63 4.76 6.87
CA GLN A 83 -12.29 4.59 7.40
C GLN A 83 -12.28 3.40 8.38
N PRO A 84 -11.22 2.58 8.46
CA PRO A 84 -11.11 1.62 9.56
C PRO A 84 -11.26 2.45 10.83
N GLN A 85 -12.38 2.25 11.53
CA GLN A 85 -12.71 2.97 12.74
C GLN A 85 -11.53 2.76 13.67
N ALA A 86 -10.76 3.81 13.94
CA ALA A 86 -9.84 3.82 15.04
C ALA A 86 -10.70 3.50 16.26
N ALA A 87 -10.54 2.29 16.80
CA ALA A 87 -11.23 1.86 17.99
C ALA A 87 -10.82 2.81 19.12
N GLU A 88 -11.67 3.81 19.39
CA GLU A 88 -11.58 4.59 20.62
C GLU A 88 -11.91 3.68 21.81
N HIS A 89 -11.11 3.85 22.84
CA HIS A 89 -10.91 2.97 24.00
C HIS A 89 -11.63 3.52 25.23
#